data_AF-A0A8D1TKP5-F1
#
_entry.id   AF-A0A8D1TKP5-F1
#
_cell.length_a   1.000
_cell.length_b   1.000
_cell.length_c   1.000
_cell.angle_alpha   90.00
_cell.angle_beta   90.00
_cell.angle_gamma   90.00
#
_symmetry.space_group_name_H-M   'P 1'
#
loop_
_entity.id
_entity.type
_entity.pdbx_description
1 polymer ?
#
loop_
_entity_poly.entity_id
_entity_poly.type
_entity_poly.pdbx_seq_one_letter_code
_entity_poly.pdbx_strand_id
1 'polypeptide(L)'
;MGIPSFLALPAARSDWADCMPCHPLGHMLLWTALLFLAPVPGTRAVLPKAEVKLQPAWINVLQEDSVTLTCQGDHDPGNTTTQWFHNGNFTWTENQPSFSFKARRASSGYYRCQTAYSSLSDPVHLDVISANHTDAEEAAKIEVSHASLLLFLLLPTPPCLLFCCLHSCDLSMDP
;
A
#
# COMPACT_ATOMS: atom_id res chain seq x y z
N MET A 1 -75.54 31.38 -64.71
CA MET A 1 -75.85 32.76 -64.26
C MET A 1 -76.92 32.64 -63.18
N GLY A 2 -76.72 32.70 -61.88
CA GLY A 2 -75.57 32.81 -60.99
C GLY A 2 -76.20 32.84 -59.60
N ILE A 3 -75.93 31.86 -58.75
CA ILE A 3 -76.31 31.89 -57.34
C ILE A 3 -75.05 32.31 -56.58
N PRO A 4 -75.16 33.30 -55.68
CA PRO A 4 -74.30 33.25 -54.51
C PRO A 4 -75.11 33.57 -53.24
N SER A 5 -75.41 32.52 -52.47
CA SER A 5 -75.77 32.64 -51.07
C SER A 5 -74.52 32.37 -50.26
N PHE A 6 -73.73 33.41 -49.96
CA PHE A 6 -72.62 33.31 -49.02
C PHE A 6 -73.13 33.66 -47.63
N LEU A 7 -73.10 32.65 -46.75
CA LEU A 7 -73.35 32.78 -45.33
C LEU A 7 -72.29 33.69 -44.71
N ALA A 8 -72.74 34.72 -44.00
CA ALA A 8 -71.91 35.59 -43.20
C ALA A 8 -71.27 34.79 -42.05
N LEU A 9 -69.95 34.63 -42.07
CA LEU A 9 -69.20 34.22 -40.87
C LEU A 9 -69.06 35.44 -39.94
N PRO A 10 -69.33 35.31 -38.63
CA PRO A 10 -69.13 36.40 -37.69
C PRO A 10 -67.64 36.60 -37.43
N ALA A 11 -67.23 37.87 -37.38
CA ALA A 11 -65.91 38.30 -36.95
C ALA A 11 -65.63 37.80 -35.52
N ALA A 12 -64.68 36.88 -35.38
CA ALA A 12 -64.15 36.48 -34.09
C ALA A 12 -63.29 37.63 -33.55
N ARG A 13 -63.86 38.30 -32.55
CA ARG A 13 -63.25 39.31 -31.69
C ARG A 13 -61.97 38.77 -31.07
N SER A 14 -60.85 39.43 -31.32
CA SER A 14 -59.60 39.22 -30.59
C SER A 14 -59.75 39.89 -29.23
N ASP A 15 -60.15 39.12 -28.21
CA ASP A 15 -60.09 39.54 -26.81
C ASP A 15 -58.68 39.23 -26.31
N TRP A 16 -57.83 40.25 -26.27
CA TRP A 16 -56.52 40.21 -25.64
C TRP A 16 -56.76 40.19 -24.13
N ALA A 17 -56.75 38.99 -23.55
CA ALA A 17 -56.44 38.85 -22.14
C ALA A 17 -54.94 39.14 -22.00
N ASP A 18 -54.61 40.36 -21.58
CA ASP A 18 -53.31 40.68 -21.03
C ASP A 18 -53.05 39.76 -19.83
N CYS A 19 -52.45 38.61 -20.09
CA CYS A 19 -51.86 37.77 -19.07
C CYS A 19 -50.68 38.53 -18.48
N MET A 20 -50.88 39.16 -17.31
CA MET A 20 -49.77 39.64 -16.49
C MET A 20 -48.76 38.50 -16.31
N PRO A 21 -47.48 38.68 -16.67
CA PRO A 21 -46.49 37.64 -16.49
C PRO A 21 -46.25 37.42 -14.99
N CYS A 22 -46.61 36.25 -14.46
CA CYS A 22 -46.14 35.75 -13.18
C CYS A 22 -44.63 35.43 -13.27
N HIS A 23 -43.80 36.45 -13.52
CA HIS A 23 -42.36 36.31 -13.73
C HIS A 23 -41.46 36.33 -12.48
N PRO A 24 -41.88 36.64 -11.23
CA PRO A 24 -40.91 36.72 -10.13
C PRO A 24 -40.56 35.35 -9.53
N LEU A 25 -41.42 34.33 -9.65
CA LEU A 25 -41.17 33.01 -9.04
C LEU A 25 -40.25 32.12 -9.89
N GLY A 26 -40.41 32.15 -11.21
CA GLY A 26 -39.60 31.31 -12.11
C GLY A 26 -38.12 31.68 -12.08
N HIS A 27 -37.82 32.97 -11.94
CA HIS A 27 -36.44 33.46 -11.84
C HIS A 27 -35.79 33.05 -10.52
N MET A 28 -36.54 33.09 -9.41
CA MET A 28 -36.06 32.61 -8.11
C MET A 28 -35.77 31.10 -8.13
N LEU A 29 -36.66 30.32 -8.74
CA LEU A 29 -36.49 28.87 -8.87
C LEU A 29 -35.29 28.51 -9.77
N LEU A 30 -35.10 29.23 -10.88
CA LEU A 30 -33.97 29.05 -11.79
C LEU A 30 -32.64 29.35 -11.09
N TRP A 31 -32.56 30.46 -10.34
CA TRP A 31 -31.35 30.81 -9.58
C TRP A 31 -31.05 29.79 -8.48
N THR A 32 -32.06 29.29 -7.78
CA THR A 32 -31.84 28.21 -6.81
C THR A 32 -31.34 26.93 -7.49
N ALA A 33 -31.94 26.52 -8.60
CA ALA A 33 -31.47 25.36 -9.36
C ALA A 33 -30.02 25.53 -9.85
N LEU A 34 -29.64 26.75 -10.27
CA LEU A 34 -28.28 27.06 -10.69
C LEU A 34 -27.26 26.99 -9.53
N LEU A 35 -27.65 27.39 -8.32
CA LEU A 35 -26.82 27.24 -7.12
C LEU A 35 -26.64 25.78 -6.70
N PHE A 36 -27.66 24.92 -6.90
CA PHE A 36 -27.58 23.49 -6.61
C PHE A 36 -26.84 22.68 -7.70
N LEU A 37 -26.81 23.16 -8.95
CA LEU A 37 -26.11 22.52 -10.07
C LEU A 37 -24.68 23.00 -10.26
N ALA A 38 -24.23 24.01 -9.51
CA ALA A 38 -22.84 24.42 -9.51
C ALA A 38 -21.98 23.22 -9.07
N PRO A 39 -21.04 22.73 -9.91
CA PRO A 39 -20.10 21.69 -9.49
C PRO A 39 -19.37 22.22 -8.26
N VAL A 40 -19.52 21.56 -7.12
CA VAL A 40 -18.76 21.89 -5.91
C VAL A 40 -17.28 21.82 -6.29
N PRO A 41 -16.55 22.94 -6.32
CA PRO A 41 -15.13 22.91 -6.66
C PRO A 41 -14.41 22.21 -5.51
N GLY A 42 -13.86 21.02 -5.76
CA GLY A 42 -12.88 20.42 -4.86
C GLY A 42 -13.22 19.08 -4.23
N THR A 43 -13.99 18.20 -4.87
CA THR A 43 -13.87 16.76 -4.58
C THR A 43 -12.46 16.30 -4.96
N ARG A 44 -11.53 16.39 -4.00
CA ARG A 44 -10.24 15.70 -4.10
C ARG A 44 -10.54 14.22 -4.21
N ALA A 45 -10.13 13.59 -5.29
CA ALA A 45 -10.15 12.13 -5.38
C ALA A 45 -9.32 11.60 -4.19
N VAL A 46 -9.98 10.93 -3.25
CA VAL A 46 -9.31 10.30 -2.12
C VAL A 46 -8.74 8.99 -2.64
N LEU A 47 -7.45 9.01 -3.00
CA LEU A 47 -6.74 7.82 -3.43
C LEU A 47 -6.39 6.94 -2.22
N PRO A 48 -6.51 5.60 -2.35
CA PRO A 48 -6.04 4.69 -1.32
C PRO A 48 -4.54 4.89 -1.08
N LYS A 49 -4.11 4.60 0.13
CA LYS A 49 -2.70 4.77 0.51
C LYS A 49 -1.87 3.58 0.04
N ALA A 50 -0.69 3.83 -0.49
CA ALA A 50 0.26 2.77 -0.76
C ALA A 50 0.85 2.18 0.55
N GLU A 51 1.39 0.98 0.47
CA GLU A 51 2.08 0.31 1.58
C GLU A 51 3.47 -0.15 1.10
N VAL A 52 4.51 0.11 1.89
CA VAL A 52 5.85 -0.42 1.64
C VAL A 52 6.01 -1.72 2.41
N LYS A 53 6.41 -2.79 1.73
CA LYS A 53 6.79 -4.07 2.34
C LYS A 53 8.28 -4.31 2.20
N LEU A 54 8.91 -4.64 3.32
CA LEU A 54 10.29 -5.12 3.34
C LEU A 54 10.31 -6.65 3.30
N GLN A 55 11.14 -7.19 2.41
CA GLN A 55 11.61 -8.57 2.52
C GLN A 55 13.13 -8.58 2.62
N PRO A 56 13.69 -9.23 3.63
CA PRO A 56 12.98 -9.87 4.74
C PRO A 56 12.30 -8.87 5.69
N ALA A 57 11.27 -9.30 6.43
CA ALA A 57 10.45 -8.41 7.26
C ALA A 57 11.12 -7.95 8.57
N TRP A 58 12.41 -8.25 8.77
CA TRP A 58 13.14 -7.85 9.97
C TRP A 58 13.37 -6.33 9.96
N ILE A 59 13.29 -5.73 11.15
CA ILE A 59 13.56 -4.31 11.37
C ILE A 59 15.07 -4.02 11.26
N ASN A 60 15.91 -5.01 11.62
CA ASN A 60 17.36 -4.91 11.65
C ASN A 60 17.96 -5.88 10.62
N VAL A 61 18.73 -5.35 9.68
CA VAL A 61 19.36 -6.09 8.59
C VAL A 61 20.88 -5.96 8.71
N LEU A 62 21.63 -7.02 8.41
CA LEU A 62 23.09 -6.95 8.43
C LEU A 62 23.61 -6.27 7.16
N GLN A 63 24.73 -5.60 7.27
CA GLN A 63 25.42 -5.08 6.10
C GLN A 63 25.73 -6.22 5.10
N GLU A 64 25.57 -5.95 3.80
CA GLU A 64 25.65 -6.90 2.69
C GLU A 64 24.50 -7.93 2.58
N ASP A 65 23.49 -7.89 3.45
CA ASP A 65 22.26 -8.63 3.24
C ASP A 65 21.49 -8.10 2.02
N SER A 66 20.72 -8.98 1.39
CA SER A 66 19.83 -8.60 0.29
C SER A 66 18.49 -8.17 0.85
N VAL A 67 18.11 -6.91 0.63
CA VAL A 67 16.82 -6.34 1.00
C VAL A 67 16.01 -6.06 -0.26
N THR A 68 14.74 -6.42 -0.23
CA THR A 68 13.75 -6.13 -1.26
C THR A 68 12.71 -5.19 -0.69
N LEU A 69 12.49 -4.06 -1.34
CA LEU A 69 11.36 -3.18 -1.06
C LEU A 69 10.30 -3.40 -2.12
N THR A 70 9.06 -3.60 -1.69
CA THR A 70 7.90 -3.72 -2.56
C THR A 70 6.86 -2.66 -2.20
N CYS A 71 6.45 -1.87 -3.18
CA CYS A 71 5.33 -0.95 -3.04
C CYS A 71 4.03 -1.67 -3.40
N GLN A 72 3.04 -1.59 -2.52
CA GLN A 72 1.71 -2.10 -2.75
C GLN A 72 0.75 -0.93 -2.86
N GLY A 73 0.24 -0.70 -4.05
CA GLY A 73 -0.77 0.30 -4.34
C GLY A 73 -1.41 0.00 -5.68
N ASP A 74 -2.51 0.68 -5.98
CA ASP A 74 -3.14 0.53 -7.29
C ASP A 74 -2.23 1.12 -8.37
N HIS A 75 -2.06 0.38 -9.46
CA HIS A 75 -1.24 0.76 -10.61
C HIS A 75 -2.10 0.92 -11.87
N ASP A 76 -1.59 1.65 -12.84
CA ASP A 76 -2.22 1.73 -14.15
C ASP A 76 -2.07 0.40 -14.91
N PRO A 77 -3.09 -0.06 -15.65
CA PRO A 77 -2.95 -1.22 -16.52
C PRO A 77 -1.86 -1.03 -17.58
N GLY A 78 -0.68 -1.61 -17.35
CA GLY A 78 0.48 -1.50 -18.24
C GLY A 78 1.51 -0.45 -17.83
N ASN A 79 1.30 0.26 -16.71
CA ASN A 79 2.30 1.12 -16.11
C ASN A 79 2.40 0.89 -14.60
N THR A 80 3.46 0.16 -14.21
CA THR A 80 3.82 -0.16 -12.83
C THR A 80 4.86 0.80 -12.25
N THR A 81 5.01 1.99 -12.82
CA THR A 81 5.94 2.99 -12.34
C THR A 81 5.64 3.35 -10.89
N THR A 82 6.69 3.33 -10.08
CA THR A 82 6.66 3.58 -8.64
C THR A 82 7.68 4.65 -8.30
N GLN A 83 7.24 5.69 -7.60
CA GLN A 83 8.12 6.72 -7.04
C GLN A 83 8.56 6.32 -5.65
N TRP A 84 9.85 6.39 -5.38
CA TRP A 84 10.45 6.03 -4.11
C TRP A 84 11.05 7.23 -3.40
N PHE A 85 10.83 7.26 -2.09
CA PHE A 85 11.30 8.32 -1.20
C PHE A 85 12.13 7.72 -0.07
N HIS A 86 13.29 8.32 0.20
CA HIS A 86 14.17 7.97 1.32
C HIS A 86 14.37 9.18 2.22
N ASN A 87 14.09 9.01 3.52
CA ASN A 87 14.16 10.08 4.53
C ASN A 87 13.37 11.34 4.15
N GLY A 88 12.22 11.14 3.48
CA GLY A 88 11.33 12.23 3.04
C GLY A 88 11.72 12.89 1.72
N ASN A 89 12.87 12.56 1.15
CA ASN A 89 13.31 13.08 -0.15
C ASN A 89 12.90 12.13 -1.26
N PHE A 90 12.50 12.67 -2.41
CA PHE A 90 12.37 11.87 -3.63
C PHE A 90 13.76 11.38 -4.04
N THR A 91 13.90 10.06 -4.23
CA THR A 91 15.20 9.47 -4.51
C THR A 91 15.28 8.96 -5.94
N TRP A 92 14.31 8.16 -6.39
CA TRP A 92 14.26 7.67 -7.76
C TRP A 92 12.86 7.19 -8.15
N THR A 93 12.70 6.86 -9.43
CA THR A 93 11.52 6.24 -10.02
C THR A 93 11.91 4.87 -10.57
N GLU A 94 11.13 3.84 -10.26
CA GLU A 94 11.35 2.47 -10.72
C GLU A 94 10.18 2.04 -11.63
N ASN A 95 10.45 1.29 -12.69
CA ASN A 95 9.40 0.78 -13.59
C ASN A 95 8.71 -0.48 -13.04
N GLN A 96 9.14 -0.95 -11.88
CA GLN A 96 8.62 -2.11 -11.18
C GLN A 96 8.21 -1.69 -9.76
N PRO A 97 7.20 -2.37 -9.18
CA PRO A 97 6.76 -2.11 -7.82
C PRO A 97 7.77 -2.61 -6.78
N SER A 98 8.71 -3.47 -7.18
CA SER A 98 9.70 -4.08 -6.30
C SER A 98 11.11 -3.97 -6.85
N PHE A 99 12.09 -3.77 -5.96
CA PHE A 99 13.51 -3.86 -6.30
C PHE A 99 14.31 -4.38 -5.11
N SER A 100 15.46 -4.99 -5.41
CA SER A 100 16.36 -5.55 -4.40
C SER A 100 17.72 -4.85 -4.42
N PHE A 101 18.33 -4.66 -3.26
CA PHE A 101 19.65 -4.04 -3.12
C PHE A 101 20.43 -4.65 -1.95
N LYS A 102 21.74 -4.39 -1.95
CA LYS A 102 22.64 -4.77 -0.86
C LYS A 102 22.62 -3.73 0.25
N ALA A 103 22.29 -4.16 1.48
CA ALA A 103 22.19 -3.30 2.63
C ALA A 103 23.55 -2.65 2.97
N ARG A 104 23.57 -1.31 3.03
CA ARG A 104 24.73 -0.52 3.45
C ARG A 104 24.35 0.36 4.62
N ARG A 105 25.33 0.87 5.38
CA ARG A 105 25.06 1.80 6.49
C ARG A 105 24.28 3.05 6.03
N ALA A 106 24.51 3.51 4.79
CA ALA A 106 23.80 4.65 4.21
C ALA A 106 22.37 4.32 3.76
N SER A 107 22.01 3.03 3.69
CA SER A 107 20.64 2.59 3.36
C SER A 107 19.69 2.78 4.55
N SER A 108 20.18 2.85 5.78
CA SER A 108 19.34 3.02 6.96
C SER A 108 18.46 4.28 6.85
N GLY A 109 17.22 4.19 7.32
CA GLY A 109 16.29 5.30 7.37
C GLY A 109 14.86 4.93 6.95
N TYR A 110 14.07 5.96 6.65
CA TYR A 110 12.64 5.82 6.35
C TYR A 110 12.37 5.74 4.85
N TYR A 111 11.68 4.69 4.44
CA TYR A 111 11.25 4.46 3.07
C TYR A 111 9.76 4.71 2.91
N ARG A 112 9.38 5.39 1.81
CA ARG A 112 8.00 5.58 1.38
C ARG A 112 7.90 5.38 -0.12
N CYS A 113 6.72 5.02 -0.60
CA CYS A 113 6.45 4.90 -2.03
C CYS A 113 5.13 5.58 -2.42
N GLN A 114 5.01 5.90 -3.70
CA GLN A 114 3.80 6.43 -4.31
C GLN A 114 3.64 5.89 -5.74
N THR A 115 2.42 5.55 -6.12
CA THR A 115 2.03 5.15 -7.49
C THR A 115 1.09 6.20 -8.09
N ALA A 116 0.76 6.08 -9.38
CA ALA A 116 -0.16 7.01 -10.05
C ALA A 116 -1.58 7.05 -9.42
N TYR A 117 -2.05 5.94 -8.86
CA TYR A 117 -3.39 5.80 -8.26
C TYR A 117 -3.37 5.61 -6.74
N SER A 118 -2.24 5.90 -6.09
CA SER A 118 -2.15 5.87 -4.63
C SER A 118 -1.67 7.20 -4.05
N SER A 119 -2.10 7.45 -2.82
CA SER A 119 -1.48 8.45 -1.97
C SER A 119 -0.19 7.91 -1.34
N LEU A 120 0.70 8.82 -0.93
CA LEU A 120 2.00 8.49 -0.35
C LEU A 120 1.87 7.50 0.82
N SER A 121 2.68 6.45 0.79
CA SER A 121 2.63 5.37 1.78
C SER A 121 2.95 5.82 3.20
N ASP A 122 2.68 4.96 4.19
CA ASP A 122 3.26 5.12 5.52
C ASP A 122 4.78 4.89 5.46
N PRO A 123 5.54 5.55 6.35
CA PRO A 123 6.97 5.35 6.44
C PRO A 123 7.29 4.00 7.07
N VAL A 124 8.24 3.29 6.47
CA VAL A 124 8.81 2.09 7.09
C VAL A 124 10.31 2.30 7.30
N HIS A 125 10.76 1.96 8.51
CA HIS A 125 12.15 2.14 8.91
C HIS A 125 12.97 0.88 8.60
N LEU A 126 14.10 1.06 7.93
CA LEU A 126 15.13 0.04 7.75
C LEU A 126 16.33 0.41 8.60
N ASP A 127 16.74 -0.49 9.50
CA ASP A 127 18.00 -0.33 10.24
C ASP A 127 19.05 -1.32 9.74
N VAL A 128 20.24 -0.81 9.40
CA VAL A 128 21.36 -1.63 8.91
C VAL A 128 22.49 -1.64 9.94
N ILE A 129 22.69 -2.81 10.53
CA ILE A 129 23.71 -3.07 11.55
C ILE A 129 24.94 -3.73 10.93
N SER A 130 26.12 -3.45 11.48
CA SER A 130 27.33 -4.20 11.17
C SER A 130 27.36 -5.47 12.01
N ALA A 131 27.68 -6.61 11.39
CA ALA A 131 27.94 -7.82 12.15
C ALA A 131 29.14 -7.61 13.08
N ASN A 132 28.93 -7.74 14.39
CA ASN A 132 30.04 -7.99 15.31
C ASN A 132 30.27 -9.50 15.39
N HIS A 133 31.53 -9.91 15.58
CA HIS A 133 31.91 -11.32 15.69
C HIS A 133 31.15 -12.09 16.77
N THR A 134 30.54 -11.41 17.74
CA THR A 134 29.79 -12.00 18.85
C THR A 134 28.40 -12.53 18.45
N ASP A 135 27.76 -12.00 17.39
CA ASP A 135 26.36 -12.32 17.07
C ASP A 135 26.22 -13.55 16.15
N ALA A 136 27.23 -13.79 15.31
CA ALA A 136 27.30 -15.00 14.47
C ALA A 136 27.60 -16.26 15.29
N GLU A 137 28.35 -16.10 16.40
CA GLU A 137 28.67 -17.20 17.32
C GLU A 137 27.43 -17.66 18.10
N GLU A 138 26.50 -16.75 18.43
CA GLU A 138 25.27 -17.08 19.15
C GLU A 138 24.21 -17.75 18.25
N ALA A 139 24.12 -17.34 16.98
CA ALA A 139 23.21 -17.97 16.00
C ALA A 139 23.64 -19.41 15.64
N ALA A 140 24.94 -19.68 15.49
CA ALA A 140 25.44 -21.04 15.27
C ALA A 140 25.19 -21.96 16.48
N LYS A 141 25.16 -21.41 17.69
CA LYS A 141 24.91 -22.16 18.94
C LYS A 141 23.48 -22.71 19.03
N ILE A 142 22.51 -21.97 18.49
CA ILE A 142 21.08 -22.36 18.48
C ILE A 142 20.82 -23.52 17.50
N GLU A 143 21.47 -23.52 16.33
CA GLU A 143 21.40 -24.62 15.36
C GLU A 143 22.01 -25.92 15.92
N VAL A 144 23.15 -25.82 16.61
CA VAL A 144 23.80 -26.98 17.25
C VAL A 144 22.92 -27.58 18.35
N SER A 145 22.22 -26.76 19.13
CA SER A 145 21.33 -27.26 20.18
C SER A 145 20.14 -28.05 19.62
N HIS A 146 19.49 -27.57 18.55
CA HIS A 146 18.36 -28.28 17.93
C HIS A 146 18.79 -29.57 17.24
N ALA A 147 19.91 -29.55 16.49
CA ALA A 147 20.45 -30.74 15.84
C ALA A 147 20.88 -31.80 16.86
N SER A 148 21.46 -31.38 17.99
CA SER A 148 21.84 -32.28 19.08
C SER A 148 20.61 -32.91 19.75
N LEU A 149 19.58 -32.11 20.06
CA LEU A 149 18.32 -32.62 20.65
C LEU A 149 17.63 -33.66 19.75
N LEU A 150 17.61 -33.43 18.43
CA LEU A 150 17.06 -34.37 17.46
C LEU A 150 17.88 -35.66 17.39
N LEU A 151 19.21 -35.58 17.48
CA LEU A 151 20.07 -36.76 17.52
C LEU A 151 19.81 -37.63 18.76
N PHE A 152 19.56 -37.02 19.93
CA PHE A 152 19.20 -37.74 21.16
C PHE A 152 17.86 -38.47 21.07
N LEU A 153 16.90 -37.96 20.29
CA LEU A 153 15.58 -38.59 20.11
C LEU A 153 15.60 -39.71 19.05
N LEU A 154 16.56 -39.69 18.12
CA LEU A 154 16.71 -40.67 17.05
C LEU A 154 17.60 -41.86 17.44
N LEU A 155 18.40 -41.74 18.50
CA LEU A 155 19.16 -42.85 19.06
C LEU A 155 18.19 -43.77 19.84
N PRO A 156 18.01 -45.05 19.46
CA PRO A 156 17.18 -46.01 20.19
C PRO A 156 17.87 -46.51 21.48
N THR A 157 18.77 -45.72 22.07
CA THR A 157 19.53 -46.14 23.24
C THR A 157 18.72 -45.85 24.50
N PRO A 158 18.45 -46.86 25.34
CA PRO A 158 17.80 -46.61 26.62
C PRO A 158 18.66 -45.66 27.47
N PRO A 159 18.06 -44.70 28.18
CA PRO A 159 18.78 -43.66 28.93
C PRO A 159 19.78 -44.19 29.96
N CYS A 160 19.65 -45.47 30.34
CA CYS A 160 20.56 -46.16 31.25
C CYS A 160 21.96 -46.42 30.67
N LEU A 161 22.13 -46.56 29.34
CA LEU A 161 23.45 -46.86 28.75
C LEU A 161 24.30 -45.59 28.54
N LEU A 162 23.67 -44.43 28.31
CA LEU A 162 24.38 -43.17 28.07
C LEU A 162 25.06 -42.64 29.36
N PHE A 163 24.39 -42.78 30.50
CA PHE A 163 24.97 -42.44 31.82
C PHE A 163 26.13 -43.36 32.20
N CYS A 164 26.08 -44.64 31.82
CA CYS A 164 27.18 -45.57 32.04
C CYS A 164 28.42 -45.21 31.19
N CYS A 165 28.25 -44.82 29.92
CA CYS A 165 29.38 -44.41 29.09
C CYS A 165 30.07 -43.15 29.59
N LEU A 166 29.32 -42.16 30.10
CA LEU A 166 29.91 -40.94 30.67
C LEU A 166 30.67 -41.23 31.98
N HIS A 167 30.14 -42.10 32.85
CA HIS A 167 30.85 -42.50 34.09
C HIS A 167 32.04 -43.44 33.84
N SER A 168 32.04 -44.25 32.78
CA SER A 168 33.18 -45.09 32.42
C SER A 168 34.36 -44.31 31.81
N CYS A 169 34.13 -43.11 31.27
CA CYS A 169 35.21 -42.24 30.80
C CYS A 169 35.93 -41.48 31.92
N ASP A 170 35.30 -41.31 33.09
CA ASP A 170 35.89 -40.57 34.23
C ASP A 170 36.88 -41.42 35.06
N LEU A 171 36.78 -42.75 34.98
CA LEU A 171 37.62 -43.69 35.75
C LEU A 171 38.93 -44.12 35.07
N SER A 172 39.27 -43.60 33.89
CA SER A 172 40.48 -43.99 33.13
C SER A 172 41.55 -42.89 33.04
N MET A 173 41.42 -41.79 33.80
CA MET A 173 42.32 -40.63 33.67
C MET A 173 42.77 -40.11 35.05
N ASP A 174 43.48 -40.94 35.80
CA ASP A 174 44.45 -40.48 36.81
C ASP A 174 45.68 -41.42 36.76
N PRO A 175 46.90 -40.90 37.01
CA PRO A 175 48.16 -41.27 36.34
C PRO A 175 48.85 -42.56 36.77
#